data_AF-A0A820GG83-F1
#
_entry.id   AF-A0A820GG83-F1
#
_cell.length_a   1.000
_cell.length_b   1.000
_cell.length_c   1.000
_cell.angle_alpha   90.00
_cell.angle_beta   90.00
_cell.angle_gamma   90.00
#
_symmetry.space_group_name_H-M   'P 1'
#
loop_
_entity.id
_entity.type
_entity.pdbx_description
1 polymer ?
#
loop_
_entity_poly.entity_id
_entity_poly.type
_entity_poly.pdbx_seq_one_letter_code
_entity_poly.pdbx_strand_id
1 'polypeptide(L)'
;MTTDDPGHVNNLDRNQRNLLKAYWLALIAAIDEDSSKVIDSKFGEELFYLFAQFNPDVTLLRWLRACKWQVTPAVQFMKDTLKWRHEWGLRT
;
A
#
# COMPACT_ATOMS: atom_id res chain seq x y z
N MET A 1 12.67 2.46 -15.43
CA MET A 1 12.85 2.49 -13.97
C MET A 1 12.91 1.05 -13.52
N THR A 2 14.02 0.64 -12.93
CA THR A 2 14.32 -0.75 -12.56
C THR A 2 14.00 -0.99 -11.08
N THR A 3 13.94 -2.25 -10.65
CA THR A 3 13.80 -2.59 -9.22
C THR A 3 15.04 -2.22 -8.39
N ASP A 4 16.14 -1.87 -9.05
CA ASP A 4 17.44 -1.55 -8.45
C ASP A 4 17.69 -0.04 -8.35
N ASP A 5 16.78 0.80 -8.85
CA ASP A 5 16.87 2.26 -8.69
C ASP A 5 16.63 2.63 -7.21
N PRO A 6 17.31 3.66 -6.65
CA PRO A 6 17.12 4.08 -5.26
C PRO A 6 15.65 4.28 -4.89
N GLY A 7 15.23 3.73 -3.76
CA GLY A 7 13.84 3.77 -3.32
C GLY A 7 12.92 2.70 -3.92
N HIS A 8 13.48 1.69 -4.59
CA HIS A 8 12.78 0.50 -5.07
C HIS A 8 13.18 -0.74 -4.28
N VAL A 9 12.43 -1.84 -4.44
CA VAL A 9 12.50 -3.04 -3.58
C VAL A 9 13.92 -3.56 -3.35
N ASN A 10 14.79 -3.56 -4.36
CA ASN A 10 16.16 -4.07 -4.23
C ASN A 10 17.18 -3.02 -3.75
N ASN A 11 16.78 -1.75 -3.68
CA ASN A 11 17.67 -0.64 -3.34
C ASN A 11 17.00 0.36 -2.39
N LEU A 12 16.53 -0.18 -1.25
CA LEU A 12 16.06 0.64 -0.13
C LEU A 12 17.21 0.90 0.86
N ASP A 13 17.31 2.12 1.36
CA ASP A 13 18.12 2.39 2.55
C ASP A 13 17.39 1.94 3.84
N ARG A 14 18.07 2.06 4.99
CA ARG A 14 17.50 1.66 6.30
C ARG A 14 16.24 2.45 6.65
N ASN A 15 16.22 3.75 6.38
CA ASN A 15 15.08 4.62 6.69
C ASN A 15 13.89 4.28 5.78
N GLN A 16 14.13 4.11 4.48
CA GLN A 16 13.12 3.73 3.50
C GLN A 16 12.48 2.36 3.83
N ARG A 17 13.28 1.37 4.27
CA ARG A 17 12.74 0.10 4.79
C ARG A 17 11.85 0.30 6.02
N ASN A 18 12.24 1.15 6.95
CA ASN A 18 11.44 1.43 8.14
C ASN A 18 10.13 2.12 7.77
N LEU A 19 10.15 3.05 6.82
CA LEU A 19 8.96 3.73 6.32
C LEU A 19 8.02 2.79 5.58
N LEU A 20 8.54 1.84 4.79
CA LEU A 20 7.73 0.80 4.16
C LEU A 20 7.02 -0.07 5.21
N LYS A 21 7.72 -0.49 6.26
CA LYS A 21 7.11 -1.24 7.38
C LYS A 21 6.07 -0.42 8.13
N ALA A 22 6.37 0.84 8.42
CA ALA A 22 5.41 1.75 9.07
C ALA A 22 4.17 1.96 8.20
N TYR A 23 4.35 2.04 6.88
CA TYR A 23 3.25 2.16 5.95
C TYR A 23 2.37 0.92 5.91
N TRP A 24 2.96 -0.29 5.89
CA TRP A 24 2.21 -1.54 6.01
C TRP A 24 1.30 -1.56 7.25
N LEU A 25 1.88 -1.27 8.42
CA LEU A 25 1.13 -1.26 9.68
C LEU A 25 0.02 -0.20 9.66
N ALA A 26 0.34 1.01 9.22
CA ALA A 26 -0.62 2.11 9.16
C ALA A 26 -1.75 1.84 8.16
N LEU A 27 -1.46 1.20 7.03
CA LEU A 27 -2.46 0.87 6.02
C LEU A 27 -3.45 -0.19 6.53
N ILE A 28 -2.94 -1.27 7.14
CA ILE A 28 -3.78 -2.33 7.72
C ILE A 28 -4.70 -1.72 8.80
N ALA A 29 -4.13 -0.97 9.75
CA ALA A 29 -4.90 -0.29 10.79
C ALA A 29 -5.91 0.73 10.25
N ALA A 30 -5.64 1.34 9.11
CA ALA A 30 -6.54 2.32 8.50
C ALA A 30 -7.66 1.68 7.65
N ILE A 31 -7.57 0.38 7.36
CA ILE A 31 -8.63 -0.43 6.75
C ILE A 31 -9.55 -0.97 7.84
N ASP A 32 -8.99 -1.57 8.89
CA ASP A 32 -9.71 -1.99 10.10
C ASP A 32 -8.76 -1.90 11.30
N GLU A 33 -9.25 -1.36 12.42
CA GLU A 33 -8.47 -1.27 13.67
C GLU A 33 -8.12 -2.66 14.21
N ASP A 34 -9.01 -3.64 13.98
CA ASP A 34 -8.75 -5.04 14.22
C ASP A 34 -8.18 -5.69 12.95
N SER A 35 -6.86 -5.84 12.90
CA SER A 35 -6.15 -6.41 11.75
C SER A 35 -6.66 -7.77 11.29
N SER A 36 -7.31 -8.56 12.17
CA SER A 36 -7.90 -9.85 11.81
C SER A 36 -9.13 -9.71 10.92
N LYS A 37 -9.83 -8.57 10.99
CA LYS A 37 -11.04 -8.27 10.22
C LYS A 37 -10.76 -7.62 8.88
N VAL A 38 -9.50 -7.31 8.57
CA VAL A 38 -9.12 -6.79 7.24
C VAL A 38 -9.55 -7.77 6.15
N ILE A 39 -9.50 -9.07 6.39
CA ILE A 39 -9.92 -10.10 5.44
C ILE A 39 -11.41 -9.99 5.09
N ASP A 40 -12.25 -9.59 6.05
CA ASP A 40 -13.71 -9.48 5.88
C ASP A 40 -14.15 -8.06 5.43
N SER A 41 -13.22 -7.10 5.42
CA SER A 41 -13.50 -5.73 5.01
C SER A 41 -13.54 -5.60 3.50
N LYS A 42 -14.56 -4.91 2.97
CA LYS A 42 -14.65 -4.60 1.53
C LYS A 42 -13.40 -3.93 0.95
N PHE A 43 -12.70 -3.12 1.76
CA PHE A 43 -11.45 -2.47 1.32
C PHE A 43 -10.25 -3.41 1.46
N GLY A 44 -10.32 -4.38 2.36
CA GLY A 44 -9.32 -5.45 2.43
C GLY A 44 -9.43 -6.40 1.25
N GLU A 45 -10.64 -6.79 0.82
CA GLU A 45 -10.83 -7.56 -0.42
C GLU A 45 -10.20 -6.85 -1.63
N GLU A 46 -10.48 -5.55 -1.81
CA GLU A 46 -9.87 -4.74 -2.88
C GLU A 46 -8.35 -4.65 -2.76
N LEU A 47 -7.82 -4.60 -1.53
CA LEU A 47 -6.38 -4.61 -1.28
C LEU A 47 -5.76 -5.95 -1.74
N PHE A 48 -6.41 -7.07 -1.41
CA PHE A 48 -5.94 -8.39 -1.83
C PHE A 48 -6.01 -8.58 -3.34
N TYR A 49 -7.07 -8.09 -4.02
CA TYR A 49 -7.11 -8.11 -5.49
C TYR A 49 -5.96 -7.29 -6.09
N LEU A 50 -5.74 -6.07 -5.61
CA LEU A 50 -4.63 -5.22 -6.08
C LEU A 50 -3.27 -5.91 -5.89
N PHE A 51 -3.07 -6.58 -4.76
CA PHE A 51 -1.82 -7.26 -4.40
C PHE A 51 -1.64 -8.64 -5.05
N ALA A 52 -2.73 -9.27 -5.49
CA ALA A 52 -2.66 -10.47 -6.31
C ALA A 52 -2.12 -10.15 -7.72
N GLN A 53 -2.44 -8.96 -8.24
CA GLN A 53 -1.95 -8.52 -9.56
C GLN A 53 -0.53 -7.94 -9.52
N PHE A 54 -0.24 -7.15 -8.50
CA PHE A 54 1.01 -6.40 -8.40
C PHE A 54 1.75 -6.78 -7.12
N ASN A 55 3.09 -6.80 -7.20
CA ASN A 55 3.89 -6.97 -5.99
C ASN A 55 3.49 -5.91 -4.94
N PRO A 56 3.14 -6.33 -3.71
CA PRO A 56 2.64 -5.42 -2.69
C PRO A 56 3.61 -4.30 -2.35
N ASP A 57 4.89 -4.64 -2.12
CA ASP A 57 5.92 -3.68 -1.76
C ASP A 57 6.21 -2.71 -2.90
N VAL A 58 6.21 -3.17 -4.15
CA VAL A 58 6.36 -2.29 -5.32
C VAL A 58 5.22 -1.28 -5.38
N THR A 59 3.99 -1.73 -5.11
CA THR A 59 2.79 -0.89 -5.12
C THR A 59 2.82 0.15 -3.99
N LEU A 60 3.18 -0.27 -2.78
CA LEU A 60 3.31 0.62 -1.63
C LEU A 60 4.45 1.62 -1.80
N LEU A 61 5.60 1.19 -2.29
CA LEU A 61 6.74 2.06 -2.55
C LEU A 61 6.43 3.10 -3.63
N ARG A 62 5.55 2.79 -4.60
CA ARG A 62 5.09 3.77 -5.60
C ARG A 62 4.43 4.98 -4.91
N TRP A 63 3.53 4.72 -3.96
CA TRP A 63 2.87 5.79 -3.20
C TRP A 63 3.80 6.48 -2.23
N LEU A 64 4.67 5.75 -1.52
CA LEU A 64 5.66 6.37 -0.65
C LEU A 64 6.59 7.32 -1.40
N ARG A 65 7.07 6.94 -2.59
CA ARG A 65 7.88 7.82 -3.43
C ARG A 65 7.09 9.05 -3.88
N ALA A 66 5.85 8.87 -4.35
CA ALA A 66 4.98 9.98 -4.76
C ALA A 66 4.69 10.96 -3.61
N CYS A 67 4.58 10.46 -2.38
CA CYS A 67 4.34 11.23 -1.17
C CYS A 67 5.61 11.74 -0.49
N LYS A 68 6.76 11.76 -1.17
CA LYS A 68 8.04 12.22 -0.62
C LYS A 68 8.38 11.51 0.70
N TRP A 69 8.13 10.21 0.76
CA TRP A 69 8.40 9.34 1.91
C TRP A 69 7.60 9.68 3.18
N GLN A 70 6.44 10.32 3.03
CA GLN A 70 5.49 10.55 4.13
C GLN A 70 4.43 9.43 4.18
N VAL A 71 4.29 8.79 5.35
CA VAL A 71 3.39 7.64 5.52
C VAL A 71 1.92 8.07 5.51
N THR A 72 1.53 9.10 6.26
CA THR A 72 0.12 9.51 6.39
C THR A 72 -0.52 9.86 5.05
N PRO A 73 0.11 10.67 4.17
CA PRO A 73 -0.45 10.94 2.85
C PRO A 73 -0.52 9.67 1.98
N ALA A 74 0.50 8.79 2.04
CA ALA A 74 0.52 7.55 1.28
C ALA A 74 -0.62 6.59 1.70
N VAL A 75 -0.95 6.52 2.99
CA VAL A 75 -2.12 5.79 3.50
C VAL A 75 -3.40 6.36 2.92
N GLN A 76 -3.57 7.69 2.94
CA GLN A 76 -4.76 8.32 2.39
C GLN A 76 -4.93 8.02 0.89
N PHE A 77 -3.87 8.16 0.10
CA PHE A 77 -3.92 7.85 -1.34
C PHE A 77 -4.29 6.38 -1.63
N MET A 78 -3.76 5.44 -0.83
CA MET A 78 -4.14 4.03 -0.99
C MET A 78 -5.61 3.81 -0.65
N LYS A 79 -6.11 4.39 0.45
CA LYS A 79 -7.53 4.30 0.81
C LYS A 79 -8.44 4.86 -0.28
N ASP A 80 -8.09 6.00 -0.83
CA ASP A 80 -8.84 6.61 -1.93
C ASP A 80 -8.80 5.73 -3.18
N THR A 81 -7.67 5.08 -3.45
CA THR A 81 -7.53 4.11 -4.54
C THR A 81 -8.41 2.88 -4.32
N LEU A 82 -8.41 2.29 -3.11
CA LEU A 82 -9.26 1.14 -2.78
C LEU A 82 -10.74 1.49 -2.86
N LYS A 83 -11.12 2.69 -2.40
CA LYS A 83 -12.48 3.21 -2.55
C LYS A 83 -12.89 3.35 -4.01
N TRP A 84 -12.03 3.94 -4.83
CA TRP A 84 -12.28 4.06 -6.27
C TRP A 84 -12.41 2.69 -6.94
N ARG A 85 -11.52 1.73 -6.64
CA ARG A 85 -11.61 0.38 -7.18
C ARG A 85 -12.93 -0.30 -6.84
N HIS A 86 -13.37 -0.17 -5.59
CA HIS A 86 -14.65 -0.70 -5.13
C HIS A 86 -15.84 -0.06 -5.87
N GLU A 87 -15.86 1.27 -5.98
CA GLU A 87 -16.93 2.03 -6.65
C GLU A 87 -17.07 1.65 -8.13
N TRP A 88 -15.95 1.35 -8.80
CA TRP A 88 -15.93 0.98 -10.22
C TRP A 88 -15.96 -0.54 -10.46
N GLY A 89 -16.05 -1.35 -9.40
CA GLY A 89 -16.14 -2.80 -9.50
C GLY A 89 -14.92 -3.46 -10.13
N LEU A 90 -13.73 -2.89 -9.92
CA LEU A 90 -12.46 -3.42 -10.44
C LEU A 90 -12.02 -4.64 -9.62
N ARG A 91 -12.70 -5.78 -9.83
CA ARG A 91 -12.45 -7.07 -9.16
C ARG A 91 -11.34 -7.90 -9.80
N THR A 92 -10.51 -7.26 -10.62
CA THR A 92 -9.34 -7.88 -11.23
C THR A 92 -8.12 -7.59 -10.38
#